data_AF-A0A967XWQ5-F1
#
_entry.id   AF-A0A967XWQ5-F1
#
_cell.length_a   1.000
_cell.length_b   1.000
_cell.length_c   1.000
_cell.angle_alpha   90.00
_cell.angle_beta   90.00
_cell.angle_gamma   90.00
#
_symmetry.space_group_name_H-M   'P 1'
#
loop_
_entity.id
_entity.type
_entity.pdbx_description
1 polymer ?
#
loop_
_entity_poly.entity_id
_entity_poly.type
_entity_poly.pdbx_seq_one_letter_code
_entity_poly.pdbx_strand_id
1 'polypeptide(L)' 'QAAEILGIQQFLDRKPKALSGGQRQRVAIGRAIVRQPKVFLFDEPLSNLDAKLRVQMR' A
#
# COMPACT_ATOMS: atom_id res chain seq x y z
N GLN A 1 9.90 7.71 1.47
CA GLN A 1 10.16 6.66 0.49
C GLN A 1 8.97 5.70 0.28
N ALA A 2 8.57 4.87 1.26
CA ALA A 2 7.43 3.94 1.07
C ALA A 2 6.10 4.64 0.72
N ALA A 3 5.80 5.77 1.36
CA ALA A 3 4.60 6.54 1.09
C ALA A 3 4.56 7.14 -0.33
N GLU A 4 5.73 7.44 -0.89
CA GLU A 4 5.89 8.00 -2.24
C GLU A 4 5.75 6.91 -3.29
N ILE A 5 6.45 5.78 -3.10
CA ILE A 5 6.36 4.57 -3.94
C ILE A 5 4.91 4.11 -4.07
N LEU A 6 4.13 4.17 -2.98
CA LEU A 6 2.75 3.72 -2.96
C LEU A 6 1.73 4.81 -3.31
N GLY A 7 2.17 6.03 -3.61
CA GLY A 7 1.29 7.16 -3.94
C GLY A 7 0.32 7.53 -2.81
N ILE A 8 0.73 7.37 -1.55
CA ILE A 8 -0.10 7.60 -0.35
C ILE A 8 0.30 8.84 0.48
N GLN A 9 1.25 9.67 0.02
CA GLN A 9 1.67 10.88 0.74
C GLN A 9 0.49 11.80 1.14
N GLN A 10 -0.45 12.04 0.22
CA GLN A 10 -1.66 12.84 0.45
C GLN A 10 -2.67 12.23 1.45
N PHE A 11 -2.43 11.00 1.92
CA PHE A 11 -3.29 10.29 2.86
C PHE A 11 -2.68 10.18 4.26
N LEU A 12 -1.45 10.68 4.48
CA LEU A 12 -0.72 10.49 5.73
C LEU A 12 -1.45 11.09 6.95
N ASP A 13 -2.09 12.25 6.78
CA ASP A 13 -2.82 12.92 7.86
C ASP A 13 -4.29 12.44 7.99
N ARG A 14 -4.74 11.56 7.11
CA ARG A 14 -6.11 11.07 7.11
C ARG A 14 -6.25 9.86 8.02
N LYS A 15 -7.30 9.85 8.84
CA LYS A 15 -7.67 8.66 9.63
C LYS A 15 -8.17 7.54 8.70
N PRO A 16 -7.96 6.25 9.05
CA PRO A 16 -8.37 5.12 8.21
C PRO A 16 -9.85 5.13 7.78
N LYS A 17 -10.74 5.67 8.61
CA LYS A 17 -12.18 5.79 8.32
C LYS A 17 -12.49 6.74 7.16
N ALA A 18 -11.58 7.67 6.83
CA ALA A 18 -11.73 8.66 5.76
C ALA A 18 -11.08 8.22 4.42
N LEU A 19 -10.61 6.97 4.34
CA LEU A 19 -9.96 6.41 3.16
C LEU A 19 -10.90 5.47 2.42
N SER A 20 -10.83 5.42 1.09
CA SER A 20 -11.51 4.40 0.28
C SER A 20 -10.90 3.01 0.53
N GLY A 21 -11.57 1.95 0.07
CA GLY A 21 -11.06 0.57 0.19
C GLY A 21 -9.66 0.41 -0.41
N GLY A 22 -9.46 0.86 -1.65
CA GLY A 22 -8.15 0.80 -2.31
C GLY A 22 -7.08 1.68 -1.65
N GLN A 23 -7.46 2.84 -1.10
CA GLN A 23 -6.53 3.68 -0.32
C GLN A 23 -6.08 2.97 0.96
N ARG A 24 -7.00 2.34 1.70
CA ARG A 24 -6.68 1.54 2.89
C ARG A 24 -5.75 0.39 2.56
N GLN A 25 -5.96 -0.27 1.43
CA GLN A 25 -5.10 -1.37 0.96
C GLN A 25 -3.67 -0.89 0.68
N ARG A 26 -3.50 0.24 -0.03
CA ARG A 26 -2.16 0.84 -0.26
C ARG A 26 -1.47 1.26 1.05
N VAL A 27 -2.20 1.83 2.00
CA VAL A 27 -1.66 2.17 3.33
C VAL A 27 -1.24 0.91 4.10
N ALA A 28 -2.05 -0.16 4.06
CA ALA A 28 -1.73 -1.43 4.71
C ALA A 28 -0.46 -2.09 4.12
N ILE A 29 -0.32 -2.06 2.80
CA ILE A 29 0.89 -2.50 2.10
C ILE A 29 2.10 -1.65 2.53
N GLY A 30 1.95 -0.32 2.60
CA GLY A 30 3.01 0.56 3.08
C GLY A 30 3.46 0.24 4.49
N ARG A 31 2.52 -0.03 5.39
CA ARG A 31 2.80 -0.48 6.76
C ARG A 31 3.56 -1.82 6.79
N ALA A 32 3.26 -2.73 5.88
CA ALA A 32 3.98 -4.00 5.80
C ALA A 32 5.42 -3.80 5.31
N ILE A 33 5.62 -2.97 4.27
CA ILE A 33 6.94 -2.73 3.66
C ILE A 33 7.90 -2.07 4.64
N VAL A 34 7.46 -1.06 5.39
CA VAL A 34 8.33 -0.35 6.34
C VAL A 34 8.86 -1.24 7.47
N ARG A 35 8.25 -2.42 7.69
CA ARG A 35 8.71 -3.40 8.67
C ARG A 35 9.85 -4.31 8.18
N GLN A 36 10.22 -4.25 6.90
CA GLN A 36 11.30 -5.06 6.30
C GLN A 36 11.25 -6.56 6.69
N PRO A 37 10.09 -7.24 6.57
CA PRO A 37 10.02 -8.67 6.86
C PRO A 37 10.84 -9.48 5.84
N LYS A 38 11.29 -10.67 6.26
CA LYS A 38 12.01 -11.59 5.37
C LYS A 38 11.14 -12.14 4.23
N VAL A 39 9.83 -12.23 4.46
CA VAL A 39 8.84 -12.75 3.51
C VAL A 39 7.55 -11.93 3.66
N PHE A 40 6.91 -11.62 2.53
CA PHE A 40 5.56 -11.07 2.50
C PHE A 40 4.58 -12.15 2.05
N LEU A 41 3.51 -12.34 2.81
CA LEU A 41 2.35 -13.11 2.37
C LEU A 41 1.24 -12.13 2.03
N PHE A 42 0.74 -12.22 0.81
CA PHE A 42 -0.35 -11.39 0.35
C PHE A 42 -1.50 -12.26 -0.14
N ASP A 43 -2.71 -11.99 0.35
CA ASP A 43 -3.94 -12.62 -0.12
C ASP A 43 -4.72 -11.60 -0.98
N GLU A 44 -4.90 -11.91 -2.26
CA GLU A 44 -5.44 -10.98 -3.28
C GLU A 44 -4.91 -9.52 -3.23
N PRO A 45 -3.59 -9.27 -3.13
CA PRO A 45 -3.06 -7.90 -2.92
C PRO A 45 -3.30 -6.91 -4.06
N LEU A 46 -3.62 -7.44 -5.24
CA LEU A 46 -3.53 -6.73 -6.50
C LEU A 46 -4.86 -6.62 -7.25
N SER A 47 -5.94 -7.20 -6.72
CA SER A 47 -7.27 -7.12 -7.34
C SER A 47 -7.78 -5.68 -7.41
N ASN A 48 -7.36 -4.81 -6.47
CA ASN A 48 -7.75 -3.40 -6.41
C ASN A 48 -6.57 -2.41 -6.54
N LEU A 49 -5.37 -2.88 -6.88
CA LEU A 49 -4.20 -2.02 -7.10
C LEU A 49 -3.91 -1.89 -8.60
N ASP A 50 -3.81 -0.63 -9.04
CA ASP A 50 -3.48 -0.25 -10.41
C ASP A 50 -2.18 -0.92 -10.90
N ALA A 51 -2.13 -1.26 -12.19
CA ALA A 51 -1.08 -2.07 -12.82
C ALA A 51 0.33 -1.50 -12.60
N LYS A 52 0.47 -0.18 -12.41
CA LYS A 52 1.75 0.48 -12.13
C LYS A 52 2.39 0.02 -10.81
N LEU A 53 1.60 -0.20 -9.75
CA LEU A 53 2.16 -0.67 -8.47
C LEU A 53 2.59 -2.14 -8.53
N ARG A 54 2.04 -2.93 -9.48
CA ARG A 54 2.44 -4.34 -9.68
C ARG A 54 3.88 -4.48 -10.15
N VAL A 55 4.33 -3.59 -11.03
CA VAL A 55 5.67 -3.64 -11.64
C VAL A 55 6.75 -3.35 -10.61
N GLN A 56 6.47 -2.49 -9.63
CA GLN A 56 7.43 -2.06 -8.62
C GLN A 56 7.60 -3.04 -7.44
N MET A 57 6.67 -3.99 -7.28
CA MET A 57 6.68 -5.02 -6.22
C MET A 57 7.31 -6.34 -6.67
N ARG A 58 7.57 -6.50 -7.97
CA ARG A 58 8.26 -7.66 -8.53
C ARG A 58 9.77 -7.51 -8.42
#